data_AF-A0A0S8I4N9-F1
#
_entry.id   AF-A0A0S8I4N9-F1
#
_cell.length_a   1.000
_cell.length_b   1.000
_cell.length_c   1.000
_cell.angle_alpha   90.00
_cell.angle_beta   90.00
_cell.angle_gamma   90.00
#
_symmetry.space_group_name_H-M   'P 1'
#
loop_
_entity.id
_entity.type
_entity.pdbx_description
1 polymer ?
#
loop_
_entity_poly.entity_id
_entity_poly.type
_entity_poly.pdbx_seq_one_letter_code
_entity_poly.pdbx_strand_id
1 'polypeptide(L)'
;MRYYLSRALISAALGGLLAMTGSSWWIAALVGAAAFAFFLWAPVSGRYVGDPERGVTALGRDERSQAIVGVASRNAFAVTIFLLAALTIYFGVINPGSVPIEVLSLVLFFGALTYFVSDLWFRRT
;
A
#
# COMPACT_ATOMS: atom_id res chain seq x y z
N MET A 1 -16.43 4.11 -21.65
CA MET A 1 -17.70 3.68 -21.01
C MET A 1 -17.66 2.26 -20.45
N ARG A 2 -17.24 1.23 -21.21
CA ARG A 2 -17.20 -0.17 -20.76
C ARG A 2 -16.43 -0.40 -19.44
N TYR A 3 -15.31 0.30 -19.25
CA TYR A 3 -14.52 0.28 -18.01
C TYR A 3 -15.37 0.66 -16.79
N TYR A 4 -15.98 1.86 -16.75
CA TYR A 4 -16.73 2.33 -15.60
C TYR A 4 -17.93 1.45 -15.26
N LEU A 5 -18.61 0.91 -16.27
CA LEU A 5 -19.75 0.03 -16.07
C LEU A 5 -19.33 -1.31 -15.43
N SER A 6 -18.19 -1.87 -15.86
CA SER A 6 -17.62 -3.06 -15.23
C SER A 6 -17.19 -2.80 -13.78
N ARG A 7 -16.61 -1.62 -13.47
CA ARG A 7 -16.18 -1.26 -12.12
C ARG A 7 -17.34 -0.95 -11.19
N ALA A 8 -18.43 -0.38 -11.71
CA ALA A 8 -19.68 -0.22 -10.98
C ALA A 8 -20.26 -1.58 -10.55
N LEU A 9 -20.31 -2.55 -11.48
CA LEU A 9 -20.78 -3.90 -11.18
C LEU A 9 -19.91 -4.62 -10.14
N ILE A 10 -18.59 -4.52 -10.25
CA ILE A 10 -17.66 -5.11 -9.26
C ILE A 10 -17.86 -4.46 -7.89
N SER A 11 -17.99 -3.14 -7.84
CA SER A 11 -18.17 -2.41 -6.58
C SER A 11 -19.52 -2.72 -5.92
N ALA A 12 -20.58 -2.85 -6.73
CA ALA A 12 -21.91 -3.26 -6.28
C ALA A 12 -21.90 -4.72 -5.78
N ALA A 13 -21.21 -5.63 -6.47
CA ALA A 13 -21.05 -7.02 -6.04
C ALA A 13 -20.29 -7.11 -4.71
N LEU A 14 -19.26 -6.29 -4.51
CA LEU A 14 -18.45 -6.25 -3.29
C LEU A 14 -19.26 -5.73 -2.10
N GLY A 15 -20.04 -4.65 -2.29
CA GLY A 15 -21.00 -4.19 -1.29
C GLY A 15 -22.09 -5.23 -0.99
N GLY A 16 -22.62 -5.88 -2.03
CA GLY A 16 -23.62 -6.94 -1.90
C GLY A 16 -23.12 -8.14 -1.09
N LEU A 17 -21.90 -8.60 -1.36
CA LEU A 17 -21.24 -9.66 -0.56
C LEU A 17 -21.07 -9.27 0.91
N LEU A 18 -20.71 -8.01 1.18
CA LEU A 18 -20.61 -7.52 2.56
C LEU A 18 -21.96 -7.54 3.28
N ALA A 19 -23.04 -7.15 2.60
CA ALA A 19 -24.38 -7.21 3.15
C ALA A 19 -24.82 -8.65 3.44
N MET A 20 -24.49 -9.60 2.54
CA MET A 20 -24.82 -11.02 2.71
C MET A 20 -24.03 -11.70 3.83
N THR A 21 -22.83 -11.21 4.15
CA THR A 21 -21.99 -11.71 5.26
C THR A 21 -22.37 -11.13 6.62
N GLY A 22 -23.47 -10.37 6.69
CA GLY A 22 -24.02 -9.84 7.94
C GLY A 22 -23.52 -8.45 8.32
N SER A 23 -22.78 -7.76 7.44
CA SER A 23 -22.42 -6.36 7.67
C SER A 23 -23.66 -5.46 7.61
N SER A 24 -23.64 -4.35 8.35
CA SER A 24 -24.73 -3.38 8.25
C SER A 24 -24.82 -2.82 6.83
N TRP A 25 -26.04 -2.53 6.39
CA TRP A 25 -26.30 -2.00 5.04
C TRP A 25 -25.56 -0.69 4.77
N TRP A 26 -25.36 0.14 5.79
CA TRP A 26 -24.53 1.34 5.73
C TRP A 26 -23.05 1.04 5.44
N ILE A 27 -22.47 0.05 6.11
CA ILE A 27 -21.06 -0.35 5.90
C ILE A 27 -20.89 -0.95 4.51
N ALA A 28 -21.82 -1.82 4.10
CA ALA A 28 -21.83 -2.42 2.77
C ALA A 28 -21.91 -1.37 1.66
N ALA A 29 -22.82 -0.39 1.80
CA ALA A 29 -22.97 0.71 0.86
C ALA A 29 -21.73 1.61 0.83
N LEU A 30 -21.16 1.94 1.99
CA LEU A 30 -19.97 2.77 2.11
C LEU A 30 -18.75 2.11 1.46
N VAL A 31 -18.54 0.81 1.69
CA VAL A 31 -17.44 0.06 1.06
C VAL A 31 -17.63 -0.05 -0.45
N GLY A 32 -18.85 -0.33 -0.92
CA GLY A 32 -19.15 -0.34 -2.35
C GLY A 32 -18.93 1.03 -3.02
N ALA A 33 -19.39 2.11 -2.39
CA ALA A 33 -19.18 3.47 -2.87
C ALA A 33 -17.69 3.87 -2.86
N ALA A 34 -16.95 3.52 -1.81
CA ALA A 34 -15.52 3.77 -1.71
C ALA A 34 -14.72 3.01 -2.79
N ALA A 35 -15.08 1.75 -3.03
CA ALA A 35 -14.48 0.96 -4.12
C ALA A 35 -14.75 1.62 -5.48
N PHE A 36 -15.97 2.09 -5.72
CA PHE A 36 -16.30 2.76 -6.98
C PHE A 36 -15.59 4.11 -7.13
N ALA A 37 -15.53 4.91 -6.06
CA ALA A 37 -14.79 6.17 -6.03
C ALA A 37 -13.29 5.95 -6.33
N PHE A 38 -12.69 4.89 -5.79
CA PHE A 38 -11.33 4.50 -6.13
C PHE A 38 -11.18 4.21 -7.63
N PHE A 39 -12.11 3.48 -8.25
CA PHE A 39 -12.06 3.20 -9.69
C PHE A 39 -12.28 4.42 -10.58
N LEU A 40 -12.99 5.45 -10.09
CA LEU A 40 -13.12 6.75 -10.77
C LEU A 40 -11.84 7.59 -10.63
N TRP A 41 -11.20 7.54 -9.48
CA TRP A 41 -9.96 8.28 -9.22
C TRP A 41 -8.74 7.65 -9.89
N ALA A 42 -8.68 6.32 -9.99
CA ALA A 42 -7.53 5.59 -10.51
C ALA A 42 -7.02 6.08 -11.90
N PRO A 43 -7.87 6.30 -12.92
CA PRO A 43 -7.43 6.84 -14.22
C PRO A 43 -6.86 8.26 -14.14
N VAL A 44 -7.33 9.09 -13.21
CA VAL A 44 -6.94 10.51 -13.07
C VAL A 44 -5.70 10.68 -12.18
N SER A 45 -5.40 9.68 -11.35
CA SER A 45 -4.28 9.72 -10.40
C SER A 45 -2.89 9.75 -11.04
N GLY A 46 -2.77 9.51 -12.35
CA GLY A 46 -1.48 9.37 -13.03
C GLY A 46 -0.72 8.07 -12.69
N ARG A 47 -1.27 7.20 -11.85
CA ARG A 47 -0.66 5.93 -11.42
C ARG A 47 -0.72 4.82 -12.47
N TYR A 48 -1.62 4.95 -13.44
CA TYR A 48 -1.93 3.93 -14.43
C TYR A 48 -1.91 4.51 -15.84
N VAL A 49 -1.41 3.73 -16.81
CA VAL A 49 -1.54 4.07 -18.22
C VAL A 49 -2.94 3.69 -18.68
N GLY A 50 -3.70 4.68 -19.14
CA GLY A 50 -5.00 4.47 -19.74
C GLY A 50 -4.88 4.04 -21.19
N ASP A 51 -5.32 2.83 -21.53
CA ASP A 51 -5.51 2.35 -22.90
C ASP A 51 -7.02 2.12 -23.14
N PRO A 52 -7.74 3.09 -23.73
CA PRO A 52 -9.17 2.99 -23.96
C PRO A 52 -9.59 1.81 -24.84
N GLU A 53 -8.70 1.33 -25.71
CA GLU A 53 -8.97 0.24 -26.66
C GLU A 53 -9.09 -1.12 -25.96
N ARG A 54 -8.48 -1.26 -24.78
CA ARG A 54 -8.55 -2.47 -23.94
C ARG A 54 -9.84 -2.61 -23.11
N GLY A 55 -10.78 -1.67 -23.22
CA GLY A 55 -12.12 -1.81 -22.64
C GLY A 55 -12.14 -2.01 -21.11
N VAL A 56 -12.37 -3.24 -20.64
CA VAL A 56 -12.45 -3.56 -19.19
C VAL A 56 -11.06 -3.53 -18.52
N THR A 57 -10.01 -3.81 -19.28
CA THR A 57 -8.61 -3.77 -18.84
C THR A 57 -7.91 -2.49 -19.27
N ALA A 58 -8.66 -1.39 -19.37
CA ALA A 58 -8.15 -0.10 -19.85
C ALA A 58 -7.09 0.54 -18.94
N LEU A 59 -6.86 0.04 -17.73
CA LEU A 59 -5.76 0.49 -16.88
C LEU A 59 -4.62 -0.52 -16.92
N GLY A 60 -3.49 -0.14 -17.52
CA GLY A 60 -2.21 -0.81 -17.41
C GLY A 60 -1.37 -0.21 -16.29
N ARG A 61 -0.52 -1.01 -15.65
CA ARG A 61 0.51 -0.49 -14.75
C ARG A 61 1.59 0.20 -15.58
N ASP A 62 1.93 1.44 -15.24
CA ASP A 62 3.11 2.11 -15.80
C ASP A 62 4.38 1.51 -15.18
N GLU A 63 5.18 0.82 -15.98
CA GLU A 63 6.44 0.21 -15.54
C GLU A 63 7.42 1.26 -14.99
N ARG A 64 7.47 2.45 -15.60
CA ARG A 64 8.37 3.53 -15.15
C ARG A 64 7.95 4.06 -13.79
N SER A 65 6.66 4.36 -13.61
CA SER A 65 6.14 4.79 -12.30
C SER A 65 6.28 3.71 -11.23
N GLN A 66 6.11 2.42 -11.57
CA GLN A 66 6.38 1.33 -10.61
C GLN A 66 7.85 1.28 -10.21
N ALA A 67 8.78 1.46 -11.15
CA ALA A 67 10.21 1.50 -10.84
C ALA A 67 10.56 2.70 -9.93
N ILE A 68 10.03 3.89 -10.21
CA ILE A 68 10.22 5.08 -9.37
C ILE A 68 9.66 4.86 -7.97
N VAL A 69 8.42 4.36 -7.85
CA VAL A 69 7.80 4.08 -6.55
C VAL A 69 8.60 3.02 -5.79
N GLY A 70 9.06 1.96 -6.45
CA GLY A 70 9.89 0.94 -5.83
C GLY A 70 11.19 1.52 -5.25
N VAL A 71 11.89 2.36 -6.01
CA VAL A 71 13.11 3.04 -5.54
C VAL A 71 12.79 4.00 -4.39
N ALA A 72 11.74 4.82 -4.53
CA ALA A 72 11.33 5.77 -3.51
C ALA A 72 10.94 5.07 -2.20
N SER A 73 10.14 4.00 -2.27
CA SER A 73 9.75 3.20 -1.11
C SER A 73 10.95 2.54 -0.43
N ARG A 74 11.91 2.00 -1.20
CA ARG A 74 13.14 1.42 -0.64
C ARG A 74 13.97 2.47 0.10
N ASN A 75 14.13 3.65 -0.49
CA ASN A 75 14.89 4.73 0.12
C ASN A 75 14.18 5.28 1.36
N ALA A 76 12.86 5.49 1.30
CA ALA A 76 12.06 5.92 2.44
C ALA A 76 12.14 4.91 3.60
N PHE A 77 12.06 3.62 3.29
CA PHE A 77 12.24 2.56 4.28
C PHE A 77 13.62 2.62 4.93
N ALA A 78 14.70 2.69 4.14
CA ALA A 78 16.07 2.78 4.65
C ALA A 78 16.26 4.01 5.56
N VAL A 79 15.82 5.20 5.12
CA VAL A 79 15.90 6.43 5.92
C VAL A 79 15.14 6.29 7.24
N THR A 80 13.94 5.72 7.21
CA THR A 80 13.11 5.52 8.40
C THR A 80 13.79 4.58 9.40
N ILE A 81 14.37 3.48 8.93
CA ILE A 81 15.11 2.53 9.78
C ILE A 81 16.37 3.18 10.36
N PHE A 82 17.11 3.98 9.59
CA PHE A 82 18.27 4.71 10.10
C PHE A 82 17.90 5.73 11.18
N LEU A 83 16.79 6.46 11.00
CA LEU A 83 16.28 7.38 12.02
C LEU A 83 15.87 6.64 13.29
N LEU A 84 15.19 5.50 13.17
CA LEU A 84 14.86 4.65 14.32
C LEU A 84 16.11 4.13 15.03
N ALA A 85 17.17 3.80 14.29
CA ALA A 85 18.44 3.37 14.87
C ALA A 85 19.10 4.51 15.66
N ALA A 86 19.11 5.72 15.10
CA ALA A 86 19.61 6.91 15.79
C ALA A 86 18.82 7.22 17.07
N LEU A 87 17.49 7.11 17.03
CA LEU A 87 16.63 7.27 18.22
C LEU A 87 16.91 6.21 19.28
N THR A 88 17.10 4.96 18.85
CA THR A 88 17.41 3.84 19.76
C THR A 88 18.74 4.08 20.47
N ILE A 89 19.76 4.59 19.76
CA ILE A 89 21.05 4.96 20.35
C ILE A 89 20.89 6.15 21.31
N TYR A 90 20.17 7.20 20.92
CA TYR A 90 19.96 8.38 21.76
C TYR A 90 19.27 8.03 23.09
N PHE A 91 18.15 7.31 23.04
CA PHE A 91 17.45 6.90 24.26
C PHE A 91 18.17 5.78 25.01
N GLY A 92 18.98 4.96 24.35
CA GLY A 92 19.79 3.93 25.00
C GLY A 92 20.99 4.47 25.76
N VAL A 93 21.62 5.55 25.27
CA VAL A 93 22.90 6.05 25.80
C VAL A 93 22.76 7.39 26.53
N ILE A 94 21.98 8.32 25.99
CA ILE A 94 21.96 9.71 26.45
C ILE A 94 20.80 9.97 27.42
N ASN A 95 19.62 9.39 27.16
CA ASN A 95 18.42 9.57 28.00
C ASN A 95 17.71 8.23 28.28
N PRO A 96 18.33 7.36 29.10
CA PRO A 96 17.75 6.07 29.45
C PRO A 96 16.47 6.21 30.27
N GLY A 97 15.45 5.42 29.93
CA GLY A 97 14.20 5.30 30.69
C GLY A 97 13.00 6.10 30.17
N SER A 98 13.19 7.00 29.19
CA SER A 98 12.09 7.78 28.61
C SER A 98 11.25 7.01 27.59
N VAL A 99 11.81 5.97 26.96
CA VAL A 99 11.17 5.19 25.88
C VAL A 99 11.53 3.71 26.04
N PRO A 100 10.61 2.76 25.76
CA PRO A 100 10.92 1.33 25.78
C PRO A 100 11.86 0.94 24.62
N ILE A 101 13.17 0.92 24.90
CA ILE A 101 14.24 0.60 23.94
C ILE A 101 14.10 -0.81 23.36
N GLU A 102 13.57 -1.76 24.13
CA GLU A 102 13.34 -3.15 23.68
C GLU A 102 12.39 -3.19 22.48
N VAL A 103 11.33 -2.39 22.51
CA VAL A 103 10.35 -2.30 21.40
C VAL A 103 11.01 -1.69 20.16
N LEU A 104 11.80 -0.63 20.32
CA LEU A 104 12.54 -0.03 19.20
C LEU A 104 13.56 -1.01 18.60
N SER A 105 14.24 -1.78 19.44
CA SER A 105 15.21 -2.79 19.02
C SER A 105 14.55 -3.92 18.22
N LEU A 106 13.36 -4.37 18.63
CA LEU A 106 12.56 -5.32 17.87
C LEU A 106 12.15 -4.76 16.50
N VAL A 107 11.69 -3.50 16.45
CA VAL A 107 11.34 -2.85 15.18
C VAL A 107 12.55 -2.77 14.25
N LEU A 108 13.73 -2.45 14.77
CA LEU A 108 14.97 -2.46 13.98
C LEU A 108 15.34 -3.85 13.48
N PHE A 109 15.21 -4.87 14.34
CA PHE A 109 15.47 -6.26 13.96
C PHE A 109 14.55 -6.72 12.82
N PHE A 110 13.23 -6.53 12.97
CA PHE A 110 12.27 -6.88 11.92
C PHE A 110 12.45 -6.02 10.67
N GLY A 111 12.82 -4.74 10.83
CA GLY A 111 13.13 -3.84 9.73
C GLY A 111 14.32 -4.34 8.90
N ALA A 112 15.42 -4.71 9.57
CA ALA A 112 16.60 -5.29 8.92
C ALA A 112 16.28 -6.63 8.26
N LEU A 113 15.54 -7.52 8.95
CA LEU A 113 15.11 -8.80 8.39
C LEU A 113 14.29 -8.60 7.12
N THR A 114 13.32 -7.68 7.14
CA THR A 114 12.47 -7.36 5.98
C THR A 114 13.31 -6.85 4.81
N TYR A 115 14.31 -6.00 5.08
CA TYR A 115 15.22 -5.51 4.04
C TYR A 115 16.00 -6.65 3.39
N PHE A 116 16.63 -7.53 4.17
CA PHE A 116 17.43 -8.65 3.64
C PHE A 116 16.57 -9.69 2.92
N VAL A 117 15.40 -10.04 3.45
CA VAL A 117 14.47 -10.97 2.79
C VAL A 117 13.99 -10.38 1.46
N SER A 118 13.64 -9.09 1.45
CA SER A 118 13.25 -8.39 0.23
C SER A 118 14.40 -8.38 -0.80
N ASP A 119 15.63 -8.05 -0.39
CA ASP A 119 16.78 -7.99 -1.28
C ASP A 119 17.11 -9.37 -1.88
N LEU A 120 17.07 -10.43 -1.06
CA LEU A 120 17.28 -11.81 -1.54
C LEU A 120 16.18 -12.28 -2.49
N TRP A 121 14.93 -11.87 -2.26
CA TRP A 121 13.81 -12.23 -3.12
C TRP A 121 13.92 -11.56 -4.49
N PHE A 122 14.24 -10.26 -4.53
CA PHE A 122 14.38 -9.51 -5.77
C PHE A 122 15.61 -9.88 -6.61
N ARG A 123 16.64 -10.49 -6.02
CA ARG A 123 17.80 -11.02 -6.76
C ARG A 123 17.49 -12.31 -7.54
N ARG A 124 16.37 -12.97 -7.27
CA ARG A 124 16.00 -14.27 -7.86
C ARG A 124 14.99 -14.17 -9.01
N THR A 125 14.42 -13.00 -9.23
CA THR A 125 13.55 -12.66 -10.37
C THR A 125 14.33 -11.86 -11.40
#